data_AF-A0ABD3TB08-F1
#
_entry.id   AF-A0ABD3TB08-F1
#
_cell.length_a   1.000
_cell.length_b   1.000
_cell.length_c   1.000
_cell.angle_alpha   90.00
_cell.angle_beta   90.00
_cell.angle_gamma   90.00
#
_symmetry.space_group_name_H-M   'P 1'
#
loop_
_entity.id
_entity.type
_entity.pdbx_description
1 polymer ?
#
loop_
_entity_poly.entity_id
_entity_poly.type
_entity_poly.pdbx_seq_one_letter_code
_entity_poly.pdbx_strand_id
1 'polypeptide(L)' 'MCYLMYQTGKDQIKLAKGQNFFICNFSGHCGSGMKIAITAT' A
#
# COMPACT_ATOMS: atom_id res chain seq x y z
N MET A 1 -16.36 4.58 -3.45
CA MET A 1 -15.25 3.82 -2.84
C MET A 1 -14.06 3.95 -3.78
N CYS A 2 -13.12 4.86 -3.49
CA CYS A 2 -12.00 5.13 -4.41
C CYS A 2 -10.87 4.16 -4.09
N TYR A 3 -10.70 3.10 -4.89
CA TYR A 3 -9.57 2.18 -4.75
C TYR A 3 -8.37 2.76 -5.51
N LEU A 4 -7.42 3.34 -4.79
CA LEU A 4 -6.14 3.75 -5.36
C LEU A 4 -5.33 2.50 -5.68
N MET A 5 -5.12 2.23 -6.97
CA MET A 5 -4.27 1.17 -7.48
C MET A 5 -3.02 1.79 -8.11
N TYR A 6 -1.86 1.38 -7.62
CA TYR A 6 -0.55 1.89 -8.03
C TYR A 6 0.16 0.80 -8.84
N GLN A 7 0.58 1.12 -10.07
CA GLN A 7 1.03 0.12 -11.05
C GLN A 7 2.22 0.60 -11.90
N THR A 8 2.85 1.74 -11.60
CA THR A 8 3.98 2.23 -12.40
C THR A 8 5.29 1.54 -12.05
N GLY A 9 5.35 0.87 -10.89
CA GLY A 9 6.57 0.26 -10.35
C GLY A 9 7.54 1.28 -9.74
N LYS A 10 7.20 2.57 -9.79
CA LYS A 10 7.92 3.70 -9.18
C LYS A 10 6.93 4.72 -8.59
N ASP A 11 5.85 4.22 -8.00
CA ASP A 11 4.75 5.03 -7.51
C ASP A 11 5.18 5.89 -6.30
N GLN A 12 4.89 7.18 -6.34
CA GLN A 12 5.13 8.10 -5.23
C GLN A 12 3.83 8.38 -4.50
N ILE A 13 3.77 8.00 -3.22
CA ILE A 13 2.56 8.12 -2.40
C ILE A 13 2.85 9.03 -1.21
N LYS A 14 2.09 10.12 -1.09
CA LYS A 14 2.12 10.99 0.09
C LYS A 14 1.37 10.30 1.23
N LEU A 15 2.01 10.14 2.37
CA LEU A 15 1.39 9.56 3.57
C LEU A 15 0.40 10.54 4.19
N ALA A 16 -0.75 10.02 4.61
CA ALA A 16 -1.65 10.73 5.52
C ALA A 16 -1.11 10.65 6.95
N LYS A 17 -1.41 11.65 7.78
CA LYS A 17 -1.08 11.59 9.22
C LYS A 17 -1.76 10.37 9.85
N GLY A 18 -1.04 9.64 10.69
CA GLY A 18 -1.50 8.39 11.31
C GLY A 18 -1.10 7.15 10.52
N GLN A 19 -1.92 6.10 10.61
CA GLN A 19 -1.61 4.79 10.04
C GLN A 19 -1.96 4.74 8.54
N ASN A 20 -1.02 4.26 7.73
CA ASN A 20 -1.16 4.04 6.30
C ASN A 20 -0.87 2.57 6.01
N PHE A 21 -1.76 1.92 5.25
CA PHE A 21 -1.65 0.50 4.93
C PHE A 21 -1.57 0.31 3.41
N PHE A 22 -0.59 -0.47 2.98
CA PHE A 22 -0.39 -0.79 1.57
C PHE A 22 -0.27 -2.29 1.40
N ILE A 23 -0.95 -2.83 0.39
CA ILE A 23 -0.91 -4.24 0.03
C ILE A 23 -0.73 -4.40 -1.46
N CYS A 24 -0.14 -5.52 -1.86
CA CYS A 24 -0.22 -6.01 -3.23
C CYS A 24 -1.42 -6.97 -3.37
N ASN A 25 -2.32 -6.69 -4.29
CA ASN A 25 -3.56 -7.45 -4.48
C ASN A 25 -3.42 -8.65 -5.45
N PHE A 26 -2.22 -8.89 -5.99
CA PHE A 26 -1.94 -10.10 -6.74
C PHE A 26 -2.15 -11.32 -5.86
N SER A 27 -2.83 -12.34 -6.39
CA SER A 27 -3.18 -13.54 -5.63
C SER A 27 -1.94 -14.16 -5.00
N GLY A 28 -2.00 -14.45 -3.70
CA GLY A 28 -0.87 -14.96 -2.93
C GLY A 28 0.12 -13.90 -2.43
N HIS A 29 0.27 -12.72 -3.05
CA HIS A 29 1.34 -11.77 -2.68
C HIS A 29 1.14 -11.17 -1.28
N CYS A 30 -0.07 -10.73 -0.95
CA CYS A 30 -0.38 -10.20 0.39
C CYS A 30 -0.22 -11.29 1.48
N GLY A 31 -0.62 -12.53 1.17
CA GLY A 31 -0.45 -13.69 2.05
C GLY A 31 1.02 -14.03 2.27
N SER A 32 1.84 -13.90 1.23
CA SER A 32 3.29 -14.08 1.24
C SER A 32 4.08 -12.89 1.82
N GLY A 33 3.40 -11.87 2.36
CA GLY A 33 4.04 -10.77 3.08
C GLY A 33 4.26 -9.48 2.29
N MET A 34 3.76 -9.36 1.06
CA MET A 34 3.81 -8.12 0.28
C MET A 34 2.75 -7.12 0.76
N LYS A 35 2.95 -6.63 1.98
CA LYS A 35 2.12 -5.67 2.70
C LYS A 35 3.00 -4.86 3.65
N ILE A 36 2.64 -3.60 3.87
CA ILE A 36 3.36 -2.71 4.78
C ILE A 36 2.38 -1.80 5.51
N ALA A 37 2.65 -1.59 6.80
CA ALA A 37 1.95 -0.64 7.65
C ALA A 37 2.94 0.44 8.09
N ILE A 38 2.61 1.70 7.85
CA ILE A 38 3.48 2.85 8.15
C ILE A 38 2.69 3.83 9.01
N THR A 39 3.27 4.30 10.12
CA THR A 39 2.68 5.37 10.93
C THR A 39 3.43 6.66 10.68
N ALA A 40 2.75 7.67 10.11
CA ALA A 40 3.29 9.01 9.92
C ALA A 40 2.84 9.92 11.07
N THR A 41 3.78 10.50 11.81
CA THR A 41 3.53 11.39 12.95
C THR A 41 3.46 12.86 12.53
#